data_AF-W7MTG2-F1
#
_entry.id   AF-W7MTG2-F1
#
_cell.length_a   1.000
_cell.length_b   1.000
_cell.length_c   1.000
_cell.angle_alpha   90.00
_cell.angle_beta   90.00
_cell.angle_gamma   90.00
#
_symmetry.space_group_name_H-M   'P 1'
#
loop_
_entity.id
_entity.type
_entity.pdbx_description
1 polymer ?
#
loop_
_entity_poly.entity_id
_entity_poly.type
_entity_poly.pdbx_seq_one_letter_code
_entity_poly.pdbx_strand_id
1 'polypeptide(L)'
;MSTSLTWSNQNGTIVISRDNLRDFYAQSLQNYLPSVCFQAEAHCEVHHQMDCDMSFAIRPGGQPNLSQAAGETVLSYSYSNQDHDGAGINNNIGYFMIGTTYNMNIQFTNTNGGASVVITQHLVINYDIKKHLTTSSGNTVDKTIVDTYTLIIGESGILSAGLDSQTTNNPTATANSIQAFFTDFDAFMGDMQSPGDALVSTGALNIPLSNKATYSFPSGQTSTFKGVQFSETQDLVATVA
;
A
#
# COMPACT_ATOMS: atom_id res chain seq x y z
N MET A 1 20.13 -27.66 43.53
CA MET A 1 19.44 -26.92 42.45
C MET A 1 20.38 -25.81 42.00
N SER A 2 20.85 -25.88 40.76
CA SER A 2 21.83 -24.94 40.19
C SER A 2 21.09 -23.70 39.68
N THR A 3 21.20 -22.58 40.38
CA THR A 3 20.83 -21.25 39.88
C THR A 3 21.91 -20.79 38.90
N SER A 4 21.62 -20.85 37.60
CA SER A 4 22.48 -20.22 36.60
C SER A 4 22.27 -18.71 36.65
N LEU A 5 23.31 -17.97 37.07
CA LEU A 5 23.42 -16.54 36.82
C LEU A 5 23.62 -16.32 35.32
N THR A 6 22.59 -15.85 34.63
CA THR A 6 22.72 -15.25 33.30
C THR A 6 23.24 -13.82 33.46
N TRP A 7 24.52 -13.61 33.16
CA TRP A 7 25.10 -12.28 33.01
C TRP A 7 24.54 -11.64 31.72
N SER A 8 23.73 -10.59 31.83
CA SER A 8 23.38 -9.79 30.65
C SER A 8 24.53 -8.83 30.33
N ASN A 9 25.39 -9.19 29.38
CA ASN A 9 26.39 -8.29 28.80
C ASN A 9 25.70 -7.23 27.92
N GLN A 10 25.01 -6.28 28.55
CA GLN A 10 24.41 -5.10 27.91
C GLN A 10 25.00 -3.85 28.59
N ASN A 11 25.74 -3.06 27.83
CA ASN A 11 26.41 -1.84 28.28
C ASN A 11 25.52 -0.59 28.09
N GLY A 12 24.42 -0.70 27.33
CA GLY A 12 23.43 0.37 27.15
C GLY A 12 22.37 0.01 26.10
N THR A 13 21.33 0.86 26.04
CA THR A 13 20.19 0.71 25.12
C THR A 13 19.88 2.07 24.50
N ILE A 14 19.68 2.11 23.18
CA ILE A 14 19.11 3.29 22.50
C ILE A 14 17.73 2.96 21.98
N VAL A 15 16.81 3.91 22.09
CA VAL A 15 15.41 3.74 21.74
C VAL A 15 14.99 4.83 20.77
N ILE A 16 14.36 4.45 19.66
CA ILE A 16 13.58 5.36 18.82
C ILE A 16 12.11 5.15 19.19
N SER A 17 11.47 6.24 19.63
CA SER A 17 10.04 6.20 19.96
C SER A 17 9.22 5.74 18.77
N ARG A 18 8.24 4.88 19.04
CA ARG A 18 7.23 4.41 18.10
C ARG A 18 6.60 5.57 17.32
N ASP A 19 6.23 6.64 18.01
CA ASP A 19 5.55 7.79 17.41
C ASP A 19 6.47 8.53 16.43
N ASN A 20 7.77 8.70 16.78
CA ASN A 20 8.74 9.31 15.88
C ASN A 20 8.93 8.48 14.60
N LEU A 21 9.03 7.16 14.73
CA LEU A 21 9.16 6.28 13.57
C LEU A 21 7.89 6.28 12.72
N ARG A 22 6.71 6.20 13.35
CA ARG A 22 5.41 6.33 12.67
C ARG A 22 5.32 7.63 11.88
N ASP A 23 5.61 8.76 12.51
CA ASP A 23 5.49 10.08 11.90
C ASP A 23 6.48 10.27 10.74
N PHE A 24 7.66 9.65 10.82
CA PHE A 24 8.60 9.58 9.70
C PHE A 24 8.01 8.83 8.49
N TYR A 25 7.38 7.69 8.70
CA TYR A 25 6.69 6.97 7.62
C TYR A 25 5.54 7.81 7.05
N ALA A 26 4.72 8.41 7.91
CA ALA A 26 3.62 9.27 7.48
C ALA A 26 4.11 10.45 6.61
N GLN A 27 5.20 11.10 7.00
CA GLN A 27 5.82 12.20 6.24
C GLN A 27 6.42 11.73 4.91
N SER A 28 7.11 10.58 4.92
CA SER A 28 7.74 10.02 3.71
C SER A 28 6.72 9.64 2.65
N LEU A 29 5.49 9.34 3.05
CA LEU A 29 4.41 8.91 2.16
C LEU A 29 3.52 10.05 1.65
N GLN A 30 3.68 11.29 2.12
CA GLN A 30 2.77 12.40 1.79
C GLN A 30 2.65 12.66 0.28
N ASN A 31 3.75 12.53 -0.47
CA ASN A 31 3.74 12.73 -1.92
C ASN A 31 3.37 11.46 -2.69
N TYR A 32 3.54 10.29 -2.07
CA TYR A 32 3.24 9.01 -2.70
C TYR A 32 1.74 8.72 -2.69
N LEU A 33 1.06 8.91 -1.56
CA LEU A 33 -0.33 8.51 -1.38
C LEU A 33 -1.29 9.12 -2.41
N PRO A 34 -1.20 10.41 -2.77
CA PRO A 34 -2.05 10.98 -3.83
C PRO A 34 -1.83 10.35 -5.20
N SER A 35 -0.63 9.82 -5.48
CA SER A 35 -0.33 9.19 -6.78
C SER A 35 -1.00 7.82 -6.98
N VAL A 36 -1.42 7.17 -5.88
CA VAL A 36 -2.05 5.84 -5.88
C VAL A 36 -3.51 5.84 -5.42
N CYS A 37 -3.99 6.97 -4.90
CA CYS A 37 -5.40 7.19 -4.61
C CYS A 37 -6.10 7.78 -5.84
N PHE A 38 -6.72 6.92 -6.64
CA PHE A 38 -7.28 7.31 -7.93
C PHE A 38 -8.73 7.78 -7.86
N GLN A 39 -9.01 8.96 -8.37
CA GLN A 39 -10.37 9.42 -8.68
C GLN A 39 -10.83 8.77 -9.97
N ALA A 40 -12.09 8.35 -10.01
CA ALA A 40 -12.71 7.71 -11.13
C ALA A 40 -13.93 8.54 -11.56
N GLU A 41 -14.08 8.70 -12.87
CA GLU A 41 -15.18 9.41 -13.52
C GLU A 41 -15.80 8.46 -14.55
N ALA A 42 -17.12 8.33 -14.56
CA ALA A 42 -17.85 7.51 -15.53
C ALA A 42 -18.71 8.40 -16.43
N HIS A 43 -18.79 8.02 -17.70
CA HIS A 43 -19.65 8.65 -18.68
C HIS A 43 -20.40 7.58 -19.49
N CYS A 44 -21.70 7.78 -19.71
CA CYS A 44 -22.54 6.98 -20.59
C CYS A 44 -23.44 7.90 -21.41
N GLU A 45 -23.05 8.14 -22.65
CA GLU A 45 -23.77 9.04 -23.57
C GLU A 45 -24.57 8.25 -24.61
N VAL A 46 -25.80 8.70 -24.89
CA VAL A 46 -26.64 8.08 -25.92
C VAL A 46 -26.32 8.68 -27.29
N HIS A 47 -25.97 7.81 -28.23
CA HIS A 47 -25.83 8.17 -29.64
C HIS A 47 -27.01 7.66 -30.48
N HIS A 48 -26.98 8.01 -31.77
CA HIS A 48 -28.01 7.59 -32.73
C HIS A 48 -28.22 6.07 -32.69
N GLN A 49 -29.48 5.64 -32.79
CA GLN A 49 -29.94 4.24 -32.70
C GLN A 49 -30.10 3.64 -31.29
N MET A 50 -30.17 4.49 -30.24
CA MET A 50 -30.30 4.03 -28.84
C MET A 50 -29.11 3.20 -28.37
N ASP A 51 -27.92 3.56 -28.84
CA ASP A 51 -26.68 2.97 -28.37
C ASP A 51 -26.09 3.85 -27.24
N CYS A 52 -25.54 3.25 -26.17
CA CYS A 52 -24.74 3.99 -25.18
C CYS A 52 -23.26 3.73 -25.44
N ASP A 53 -22.52 4.83 -25.64
CA ASP A 53 -21.07 4.86 -25.62
C ASP A 53 -20.62 5.17 -24.19
N MET A 54 -19.74 4.31 -23.67
CA MET A 54 -19.22 4.43 -22.31
C MET A 54 -17.76 4.80 -22.35
N SER A 55 -17.37 5.74 -21.51
CA SER A 55 -15.98 6.11 -21.31
C SER A 55 -15.73 6.41 -19.84
N PHE A 56 -14.47 6.33 -19.42
CA PHE A 56 -14.05 6.67 -18.06
C PHE A 56 -12.81 7.54 -18.08
N ALA A 57 -12.56 8.18 -16.94
CA ALA A 57 -11.24 8.67 -16.58
C ALA A 57 -10.83 8.13 -15.21
N ILE A 58 -9.58 7.68 -15.07
CA ILE A 58 -8.97 7.35 -13.78
C ILE A 58 -7.77 8.27 -13.61
N ARG A 59 -7.78 9.10 -12.58
CA ARG A 59 -6.76 10.15 -12.35
C ARG A 59 -6.21 10.06 -10.94
N PRO A 60 -4.89 10.19 -10.72
CA PRO A 60 -4.34 10.32 -9.38
C PRO A 60 -4.77 11.65 -8.75
N GLY A 61 -4.68 11.75 -7.42
CA GLY A 61 -4.92 13.00 -6.67
C GLY A 61 -5.86 12.84 -5.47
N GLY A 62 -6.45 11.66 -5.28
CA GLY A 62 -7.27 11.34 -4.12
C GLY A 62 -6.51 11.52 -2.81
N GLN A 63 -7.22 11.91 -1.76
CA GLN A 63 -6.66 12.09 -0.42
C GLN A 63 -7.19 10.97 0.47
N PRO A 64 -6.34 10.03 0.93
CA PRO A 64 -6.80 8.95 1.79
C PRO A 64 -7.13 9.47 3.19
N ASN A 65 -8.07 8.81 3.85
CA ASN A 65 -8.25 8.94 5.28
C ASN A 65 -7.10 8.26 5.99
N LEU A 66 -6.45 8.99 6.91
CA LEU A 66 -5.43 8.45 7.79
C LEU A 66 -6.05 8.05 9.13
N SER A 67 -5.78 6.83 9.57
CA SER A 67 -6.05 6.34 10.91
C SER A 67 -4.75 5.91 11.57
N GLN A 68 -4.64 6.18 12.88
CA GLN A 68 -3.54 5.74 13.73
C GLN A 68 -4.10 4.79 14.76
N ALA A 69 -3.47 3.62 14.92
CA ALA A 69 -3.89 2.62 15.88
C ALA A 69 -2.79 2.33 16.92
N ALA A 70 -3.23 1.87 18.09
CA ALA A 70 -2.37 1.24 19.08
C ALA A 70 -2.17 -0.24 18.69
N GLY A 71 -0.99 -0.79 18.94
CA GLY A 71 -0.61 -2.14 18.51
C GLY A 71 0.12 -2.15 17.18
N GLU A 72 0.34 -3.35 16.62
CA GLU A 72 1.30 -3.62 15.54
C GLU A 72 1.07 -2.76 14.31
N THR A 73 -0.19 -2.58 13.90
CA THR A 73 -0.55 -1.62 12.87
C THR A 73 -0.42 -0.20 13.41
N VAL A 74 0.55 0.55 12.89
CA VAL A 74 0.88 1.89 13.36
C VAL A 74 0.23 3.00 12.53
N LEU A 75 -0.02 2.72 11.25
CA LEU A 75 -0.70 3.60 10.31
C LEU A 75 -1.61 2.76 9.42
N SER A 76 -2.79 3.30 9.14
CA SER A 76 -3.72 2.78 8.16
C SER A 76 -4.22 3.92 7.29
N TYR A 77 -4.08 3.78 5.98
CA TYR A 77 -4.67 4.67 4.99
C TYR A 77 -5.80 3.94 4.28
N SER A 78 -6.93 4.62 4.12
CA SER A 78 -8.05 4.11 3.33
C SER A 78 -8.60 5.19 2.40
N TYR A 79 -8.84 4.82 1.15
CA TYR A 79 -9.41 5.68 0.15
C TYR A 79 -10.41 4.88 -0.68
N SER A 80 -11.52 5.52 -1.03
CA SER A 80 -12.50 4.96 -1.95
C SER A 80 -13.12 6.10 -2.74
N ASN A 81 -13.27 5.88 -4.04
CA ASN A 81 -14.02 6.76 -4.90
C ASN A 81 -14.81 5.94 -5.90
N GLN A 82 -15.96 6.45 -6.29
CA GLN A 82 -16.83 5.79 -7.24
C GLN A 82 -17.62 6.87 -7.97
N ASP A 83 -17.83 6.65 -9.26
CA ASP A 83 -18.70 7.47 -10.07
C ASP A 83 -19.58 6.58 -10.95
N HIS A 84 -20.69 7.15 -11.42
CA HIS A 84 -21.60 6.46 -12.31
C HIS A 84 -22.36 7.43 -13.21
N ASP A 85 -22.70 6.94 -14.40
CA ASP A 85 -23.53 7.65 -15.36
C ASP A 85 -24.51 6.69 -16.04
N GLY A 86 -25.59 7.24 -16.59
CA GLY A 86 -26.72 6.46 -17.08
C GLY A 86 -27.45 7.12 -18.24
N ALA A 87 -27.84 6.27 -19.18
CA ALA A 87 -28.48 6.63 -20.43
C ALA A 87 -29.93 6.11 -20.50
N GLY A 88 -30.84 6.98 -20.95
CA GLY A 88 -32.25 6.67 -21.16
C GLY A 88 -33.10 6.79 -19.88
N ILE A 89 -34.40 6.50 -20.00
CA ILE A 89 -35.33 6.55 -18.86
C ILE A 89 -34.97 5.41 -17.91
N ASN A 90 -34.57 5.74 -16.68
CA ASN A 90 -34.13 4.78 -15.66
C ASN A 90 -32.91 3.94 -16.08
N ASN A 91 -31.95 4.54 -16.82
CA ASN A 91 -30.71 3.88 -17.25
C ASN A 91 -30.98 2.60 -18.07
N ASN A 92 -32.05 2.61 -18.85
CA ASN A 92 -32.52 1.44 -19.61
C ASN A 92 -31.78 1.25 -20.93
N ILE A 93 -31.12 2.29 -21.45
CA ILE A 93 -30.27 2.19 -22.63
C ILE A 93 -28.86 1.80 -22.19
N GLY A 94 -28.33 2.49 -21.18
CA GLY A 94 -27.01 2.19 -20.64
C GLY A 94 -26.84 2.62 -19.19
N TYR A 95 -25.91 1.99 -18.49
CA TYR A 95 -25.41 2.36 -17.18
C TYR A 95 -23.95 1.98 -17.11
N PHE A 96 -23.15 2.86 -16.53
CA PHE A 96 -21.76 2.58 -16.25
C PHE A 96 -21.40 3.12 -14.88
N MET A 97 -20.75 2.28 -14.10
CA MET A 97 -20.16 2.61 -12.82
C MET A 97 -18.70 2.17 -12.83
N ILE A 98 -17.85 3.00 -12.28
CA ILE A 98 -16.45 2.67 -12.01
C ILE A 98 -16.14 3.03 -10.56
N GLY A 99 -15.40 2.16 -9.88
CA GLY A 99 -14.97 2.37 -8.51
C GLY A 99 -13.50 2.06 -8.32
N THR A 100 -12.88 2.79 -7.40
CA THR A 100 -11.51 2.60 -6.96
C THR A 100 -11.51 2.47 -5.44
N THR A 101 -10.67 1.59 -4.93
CA THR A 101 -10.39 1.47 -3.50
C THR A 101 -8.91 1.25 -3.30
N TYR A 102 -8.34 2.00 -2.37
CA TYR A 102 -6.94 1.87 -1.99
C TYR A 102 -6.83 1.78 -0.47
N ASN A 103 -6.16 0.75 0.02
CA ASN A 103 -5.84 0.59 1.44
C ASN A 103 -4.33 0.38 1.61
N MET A 104 -3.74 1.03 2.62
CA MET A 104 -2.36 0.77 3.03
C MET A 104 -2.29 0.60 4.54
N ASN A 105 -1.66 -0.47 5.00
CA ASN A 105 -1.35 -0.68 6.41
C ASN A 105 0.17 -0.74 6.62
N ILE A 106 0.65 -0.10 7.68
CA ILE A 106 2.05 -0.15 8.11
C ILE A 106 2.10 -0.80 9.47
N GLN A 107 2.92 -1.82 9.62
CA GLN A 107 3.04 -2.61 10.84
C GLN A 107 4.48 -2.63 11.34
N PHE A 108 4.66 -2.47 12.65
CA PHE A 108 5.93 -2.70 13.33
C PHE A 108 5.87 -4.06 14.02
N THR A 109 6.73 -4.99 13.63
CA THR A 109 6.71 -6.37 14.12
C THR A 109 8.12 -6.91 14.30
N ASN A 110 8.28 -7.98 15.07
CA ASN A 110 9.53 -8.72 15.17
C ASN A 110 9.38 -10.04 14.42
N THR A 111 10.13 -10.20 13.33
CA THR A 111 10.12 -11.43 12.52
C THR A 111 11.47 -12.12 12.66
N ASN A 112 11.47 -13.43 12.95
CA ASN A 112 12.69 -14.24 13.12
C ASN A 112 13.71 -13.65 14.11
N GLY A 113 13.24 -12.93 15.15
CA GLY A 113 14.10 -12.31 16.16
C GLY A 113 14.73 -10.97 15.73
N GLY A 114 14.31 -10.36 14.62
CA GLY A 114 14.72 -9.02 14.20
C GLY A 114 13.52 -8.08 13.98
N ALA A 115 13.73 -6.78 14.16
CA ALA A 115 12.73 -5.77 13.86
C ALA A 115 12.41 -5.73 12.36
N SER A 116 11.13 -5.72 12.01
CA SER A 116 10.65 -5.59 10.64
C SER A 116 9.51 -4.59 10.55
N VAL A 117 9.49 -3.80 9.48
CA VAL A 117 8.35 -2.96 9.12
C VAL A 117 7.66 -3.58 7.92
N VAL A 118 6.38 -3.89 8.05
CA VAL A 118 5.58 -4.50 6.97
C VAL A 118 4.62 -3.46 6.44
N ILE A 119 4.68 -3.18 5.14
CA ILE A 119 3.77 -2.27 4.44
C ILE A 119 2.93 -3.10 3.47
N THR A 120 1.63 -3.15 3.72
CA THR A 120 0.67 -3.85 2.85
C THR A 120 -0.18 -2.83 2.11
N GLN A 121 -0.10 -2.82 0.80
CA GLN A 121 -0.86 -1.97 -0.11
C GLN A 121 -1.87 -2.82 -0.86
N HIS A 122 -3.13 -2.39 -0.97
CA HIS A 122 -4.18 -3.08 -1.70
C HIS A 122 -4.96 -2.10 -2.56
N LEU A 123 -4.90 -2.28 -3.88
CA LEU A 123 -5.61 -1.47 -4.88
C LEU A 123 -6.64 -2.33 -5.60
N VAL A 124 -7.87 -1.83 -5.64
CA VAL A 124 -8.97 -2.40 -6.42
C VAL A 124 -9.51 -1.35 -7.37
N ILE A 125 -9.71 -1.73 -8.63
CA ILE A 125 -10.47 -0.95 -9.62
C ILE A 125 -11.54 -1.88 -10.16
N ASN A 126 -12.80 -1.50 -9.98
CA ASN A 126 -13.95 -2.29 -10.37
C ASN A 126 -14.87 -1.52 -11.31
N TYR A 127 -15.71 -2.26 -12.01
CA TYR A 127 -16.76 -1.69 -12.84
C TYR A 127 -18.07 -2.45 -12.69
N ASP A 128 -19.16 -1.76 -13.02
CA ASP A 128 -20.46 -2.34 -13.29
C ASP A 128 -21.07 -1.65 -14.52
N ILE A 129 -21.38 -2.44 -15.53
CA ILE A 129 -21.84 -1.98 -16.84
C ILE A 129 -23.13 -2.68 -17.17
N LYS A 130 -24.09 -1.92 -17.69
CA LYS A 130 -25.32 -2.44 -18.30
C LYS A 130 -25.55 -1.76 -19.62
N LYS A 131 -25.84 -2.54 -20.65
CA LYS A 131 -26.25 -2.07 -21.97
C LYS A 131 -27.49 -2.86 -22.39
N HIS A 132 -28.62 -2.16 -22.51
CA HIS A 132 -29.95 -2.78 -22.65
C HIS A 132 -30.25 -3.84 -21.55
N LEU A 133 -30.30 -5.13 -21.93
CA LEU A 133 -30.60 -6.26 -21.03
C LEU A 133 -29.35 -7.02 -20.58
N THR A 134 -28.18 -6.65 -21.07
CA THR A 134 -26.91 -7.34 -20.77
C THR A 134 -26.14 -6.54 -19.72
N THR A 135 -25.60 -7.25 -18.73
CA THR A 135 -24.81 -6.67 -17.63
C THR A 135 -23.45 -7.35 -17.54
N SER A 136 -22.43 -6.61 -17.12
CA SER A 136 -21.09 -7.13 -16.83
C SER A 136 -20.49 -6.35 -15.68
N SER A 137 -19.82 -7.03 -14.75
CA SER A 137 -19.15 -6.40 -13.63
C SER A 137 -17.95 -7.23 -13.19
N GLY A 138 -17.01 -6.59 -12.50
CA GLY A 138 -15.82 -7.26 -11.98
C GLY A 138 -14.72 -6.30 -11.54
N ASN A 139 -13.67 -6.87 -10.98
CA ASN A 139 -12.45 -6.17 -10.61
C ASN A 139 -11.47 -6.28 -11.78
N THR A 140 -11.21 -5.16 -12.43
CA THR A 140 -10.18 -5.06 -13.48
C THR A 140 -8.78 -5.03 -12.88
N VAL A 141 -8.64 -4.41 -11.71
CA VAL A 141 -7.44 -4.45 -10.87
C VAL A 141 -7.84 -4.97 -9.50
N ASP A 142 -7.08 -5.93 -8.99
CA ASP A 142 -7.12 -6.39 -7.60
C ASP A 142 -5.71 -6.83 -7.23
N LYS A 143 -4.90 -5.85 -6.79
CA LYS A 143 -3.47 -6.03 -6.57
C LYS A 143 -3.12 -5.75 -5.12
N THR A 144 -2.38 -6.67 -4.51
CA THR A 144 -1.82 -6.50 -3.18
C THR A 144 -0.30 -6.57 -3.26
N ILE A 145 0.37 -5.53 -2.76
CA ILE A 145 1.83 -5.49 -2.59
C ILE A 145 2.14 -5.53 -1.10
N VAL A 146 3.01 -6.45 -0.69
CA VAL A 146 3.51 -6.56 0.69
C VAL A 146 5.01 -6.33 0.66
N ASP A 147 5.44 -5.19 1.19
CA ASP A 147 6.85 -4.83 1.36
C ASP A 147 7.26 -5.08 2.81
N THR A 148 8.28 -5.92 3.01
CA THR A 148 8.85 -6.23 4.32
C THR A 148 10.25 -5.64 4.42
N TYR A 149 10.42 -4.64 5.28
CA TYR A 149 11.69 -4.00 5.61
C TYR A 149 12.28 -4.65 6.86
N THR A 150 13.23 -5.55 6.71
CA THR A 150 13.97 -6.11 7.84
C THR A 150 15.06 -5.13 8.26
N LEU A 151 14.95 -4.60 9.48
CA LEU A 151 15.87 -3.61 10.02
C LEU A 151 17.12 -4.29 10.57
N ILE A 152 18.28 -3.75 10.20
CA ILE A 152 19.59 -4.26 10.59
C ILE A 152 20.46 -3.08 11.04
N ILE A 153 21.17 -3.26 12.14
CA ILE A 153 22.17 -2.29 12.62
C ILE A 153 23.57 -2.80 12.32
N GLY A 154 24.37 -1.99 11.62
CA GLY A 154 25.78 -2.29 11.37
C GLY A 154 26.63 -2.08 12.63
N GLU A 155 27.85 -2.62 12.61
CA GLU A 155 28.82 -2.48 13.71
C GLU A 155 29.15 -1.01 14.05
N SER A 156 29.01 -0.10 13.07
CA SER A 156 29.17 1.35 13.22
C SER A 156 27.94 2.08 13.79
N GLY A 157 26.86 1.36 14.12
CA GLY A 157 25.62 1.96 14.61
C GLY A 157 24.73 2.57 13.53
N ILE A 158 24.99 2.28 12.25
CA ILE A 158 24.14 2.73 11.15
C ILE A 158 22.97 1.77 11.00
N LEU A 159 21.75 2.30 11.08
CA LEU A 159 20.54 1.56 10.77
C LEU A 159 20.37 1.42 9.25
N SER A 160 20.09 0.21 8.81
CA SER A 160 19.83 -0.14 7.42
C SER A 160 18.61 -1.04 7.34
N ALA A 161 18.06 -1.23 6.14
CA ALA A 161 16.94 -2.12 5.93
C ALA A 161 17.17 -2.98 4.68
N GLY A 162 17.00 -4.29 4.83
CA GLY A 162 16.79 -5.19 3.71
C GLY A 162 15.31 -5.17 3.32
N LEU A 163 15.01 -5.26 2.03
CA LEU A 163 13.66 -5.20 1.51
C LEU A 163 13.33 -6.50 0.77
N ASP A 164 12.23 -7.14 1.16
CA ASP A 164 11.57 -8.19 0.41
C ASP A 164 10.18 -7.71 -0.01
N SER A 165 9.81 -7.92 -1.27
CA SER A 165 8.55 -7.43 -1.83
C SER A 165 7.80 -8.55 -2.53
N GLN A 166 6.54 -8.73 -2.17
CA GLN A 166 5.67 -9.74 -2.72
C GLN A 166 4.45 -9.08 -3.35
N THR A 167 4.10 -9.46 -4.58
CA THR A 167 2.92 -8.96 -5.28
C THR A 167 1.97 -10.11 -5.57
N THR A 168 0.69 -9.91 -5.26
CA THR A 168 -0.40 -10.80 -5.67
C THR A 168 -1.39 -10.04 -6.54
N ASN A 169 -1.97 -10.71 -7.54
CA ASN A 169 -2.90 -10.13 -8.49
C ASN A 169 -4.08 -11.08 -8.71
N ASN A 170 -5.30 -10.65 -8.40
CA ASN A 170 -6.50 -11.49 -8.40
C ASN A 170 -7.70 -10.83 -9.11
N PRO A 171 -7.56 -10.32 -10.35
CA PRO A 171 -8.67 -9.68 -11.05
C PRO A 171 -9.79 -10.67 -11.32
N THR A 172 -11.04 -10.20 -11.22
CA THR A 172 -12.24 -11.02 -11.48
C THR A 172 -12.92 -10.66 -12.80
N ALA A 173 -12.55 -9.53 -13.41
CA ALA A 173 -12.99 -9.13 -14.74
C ALA A 173 -12.51 -10.14 -15.79
N THR A 174 -13.42 -10.68 -16.59
CA THR A 174 -13.06 -11.61 -17.67
C THR A 174 -13.15 -10.93 -19.03
N ALA A 175 -12.14 -11.12 -19.87
CA ALA A 175 -12.08 -10.45 -21.17
C ALA A 175 -13.31 -10.71 -22.04
N ASN A 176 -13.81 -11.94 -22.04
CA ASN A 176 -14.99 -12.35 -22.81
C ASN A 176 -16.27 -11.59 -22.43
N SER A 177 -16.41 -11.22 -21.15
CA SER A 177 -17.63 -10.56 -20.63
C SER A 177 -17.70 -9.08 -20.99
N ILE A 178 -16.60 -8.46 -21.39
CA ILE A 178 -16.54 -7.03 -21.72
C ILE A 178 -16.27 -6.85 -23.23
N GLN A 179 -15.58 -7.81 -23.91
CA GLN A 179 -15.49 -7.87 -25.38
C GLN A 179 -16.86 -7.86 -26.05
N ALA A 180 -17.87 -8.45 -25.41
CA ALA A 180 -19.23 -8.43 -25.94
C ALA A 180 -19.89 -7.03 -25.91
N PHE A 181 -19.33 -6.07 -25.17
CA PHE A 181 -19.91 -4.74 -24.97
C PHE A 181 -19.25 -3.64 -25.80
N PHE A 182 -17.95 -3.75 -26.08
CA PHE A 182 -17.15 -2.69 -26.72
C PHE A 182 -16.53 -3.16 -28.03
N THR A 183 -16.64 -2.32 -29.06
CA THR A 183 -15.65 -2.28 -30.14
C THR A 183 -14.42 -1.56 -29.55
N ASP A 184 -13.23 -2.15 -29.62
CA ASP A 184 -11.98 -1.69 -28.95
C ASP A 184 -11.80 -2.05 -27.47
N PHE A 185 -12.34 -3.20 -27.07
CA PHE A 185 -12.20 -3.78 -25.74
C PHE A 185 -10.76 -3.85 -25.17
N ASP A 186 -9.76 -4.24 -25.97
CA ASP A 186 -8.39 -4.44 -25.47
C ASP A 186 -7.77 -3.12 -24.99
N ALA A 187 -8.10 -2.00 -25.65
CA ALA A 187 -7.67 -0.67 -25.23
C ALA A 187 -8.39 -0.24 -23.93
N PHE A 188 -9.70 -0.44 -23.86
CA PHE A 188 -10.50 -0.13 -22.67
C PHE A 188 -9.96 -0.84 -21.41
N MET A 189 -9.64 -2.13 -21.52
CA MET A 189 -9.07 -2.87 -20.39
C MET A 189 -7.63 -2.49 -20.09
N GLY A 190 -6.81 -2.25 -21.11
CA GLY A 190 -5.45 -1.76 -20.91
C GLY A 190 -5.44 -0.46 -20.11
N ASP A 191 -6.34 0.47 -20.44
CA ASP A 191 -6.47 1.74 -19.73
C ASP A 191 -6.91 1.56 -18.28
N MET A 192 -7.88 0.66 -18.01
CA MET A 192 -8.33 0.35 -16.64
C MET A 192 -7.26 -0.38 -15.82
N GLN A 193 -6.39 -1.18 -16.45
CA GLN A 193 -5.32 -1.93 -15.78
C GLN A 193 -4.07 -1.09 -15.54
N SER A 194 -3.85 -0.06 -16.36
CA SER A 194 -2.66 0.79 -16.30
C SER A 194 -2.32 1.36 -14.91
N PRO A 195 -3.29 1.79 -14.06
CA PRO A 195 -2.96 2.29 -12.72
C PRO A 195 -2.46 1.16 -11.80
N GLY A 196 -2.98 -0.05 -11.97
CA GLY A 196 -2.49 -1.24 -11.26
C GLY A 196 -1.09 -1.64 -11.71
N ASP A 197 -0.73 -1.43 -12.97
CA ASP A 197 0.65 -1.65 -13.45
C ASP A 197 1.59 -0.56 -12.97
N ALA A 198 1.13 0.69 -12.91
CA ALA A 198 1.88 1.80 -12.32
C ALA A 198 2.26 1.51 -10.86
N LEU A 199 1.33 1.01 -10.05
CA LEU A 199 1.56 0.61 -8.65
C LEU A 199 2.67 -0.45 -8.51
N VAL A 200 2.75 -1.41 -9.43
CA VAL A 200 3.81 -2.43 -9.43
C VAL A 200 5.13 -1.84 -9.95
N SER A 201 5.07 -0.99 -10.98
CA SER A 201 6.25 -0.39 -11.62
C SER A 201 6.98 0.61 -10.73
N THR A 202 6.29 1.24 -9.78
CA THR A 202 6.93 2.10 -8.77
C THR A 202 7.84 1.30 -7.83
N GLY A 203 7.78 -0.04 -7.88
CA GLY A 203 8.56 -0.91 -7.01
C GLY A 203 8.19 -0.71 -5.54
N ALA A 204 8.80 -1.52 -4.68
CA ALA A 204 8.70 -1.34 -3.25
C ALA A 204 8.99 0.11 -2.85
N LEU A 205 8.19 0.65 -1.94
CA LEU A 205 8.31 2.03 -1.48
C LEU A 205 9.76 2.33 -1.07
N ASN A 206 10.47 3.19 -1.80
CA ASN A 206 11.85 3.50 -1.44
C ASN A 206 11.87 4.48 -0.26
N ILE A 207 11.64 3.96 0.95
CA ILE A 207 11.61 4.73 2.19
C ILE A 207 13.04 4.75 2.74
N PRO A 208 13.74 5.91 2.70
CA PRO A 208 15.15 5.98 3.05
C PRO A 208 15.33 5.88 4.57
N LEU A 209 15.42 4.64 5.08
CA LEU A 209 15.66 4.37 6.50
C LEU A 209 17.11 4.67 6.94
N SER A 210 18.03 4.78 5.99
CA SER A 210 19.48 4.91 6.24
C SER A 210 19.93 6.30 6.71
N ASN A 211 19.15 7.36 6.49
CA ASN A 211 19.70 8.72 6.49
C ASN A 211 19.52 9.52 7.79
N LYS A 212 18.87 8.99 8.84
CA LYS A 212 18.54 9.80 10.03
C LYS A 212 18.82 9.21 11.42
N ALA A 213 19.18 7.93 11.54
CA ALA A 213 19.50 7.34 12.84
C ALA A 213 20.96 6.89 12.88
N THR A 214 21.89 7.84 13.04
CA THR A 214 23.25 7.48 13.48
C THR A 214 23.19 7.24 14.97
N TYR A 215 23.14 5.97 15.38
CA TYR A 215 23.28 5.61 16.79
C TYR A 215 24.75 5.84 17.20
N SER A 216 25.06 7.01 17.76
CA SER A 216 26.42 7.36 18.19
C SER A 216 26.54 7.32 19.71
N PHE A 217 27.35 6.40 20.22
CA PHE A 217 27.77 6.39 21.64
C PHE A 217 29.06 7.20 21.79
N PRO A 218 29.08 8.25 22.63
CA PRO A 218 30.30 8.96 22.96
C PRO A 218 31.03 8.23 24.10
N SER A 219 31.60 7.04 23.87
CA SER A 219 32.72 6.54 24.70
C SER A 219 33.45 5.38 24.01
N GLY A 220 34.74 5.22 24.30
CA GLY A 220 35.75 4.57 23.45
C GLY A 220 35.49 3.11 23.05
N GLN A 221 35.71 2.83 21.76
CA GLN A 221 36.18 1.60 21.08
C GLN A 221 35.74 0.18 21.52
N THR A 222 34.87 -0.03 22.50
CA THR A 222 34.51 -1.39 22.96
C THR A 222 33.02 -1.71 22.97
N SER A 223 32.19 -0.89 22.32
CA SER A 223 30.74 -1.10 22.25
C SER A 223 30.31 -1.50 20.84
N THR A 224 29.82 -2.73 20.69
CA THR A 224 29.26 -3.27 19.45
C THR A 224 27.75 -3.42 19.57
N PHE A 225 27.01 -3.01 18.54
CA PHE A 225 25.56 -3.21 18.49
C PHE A 225 25.25 -4.70 18.30
N LYS A 226 24.33 -5.24 19.11
CA LYS A 226 23.95 -6.66 19.03
C LYS A 226 22.75 -6.93 18.12
N GLY A 227 21.90 -5.93 17.91
CA GLY A 227 20.70 -6.05 17.09
C GLY A 227 19.65 -4.99 17.41
N VAL A 228 18.60 -4.96 16.59
CA VAL A 228 17.43 -4.09 16.73
C VAL A 228 16.15 -4.90 16.82
N GLN A 229 15.28 -4.53 17.76
CA GLN A 229 13.99 -5.18 18.00
C GLN A 229 12.95 -4.13 18.43
N PHE A 230 11.68 -4.36 18.14
CA PHE A 230 10.59 -3.59 18.72
C PHE A 230 10.30 -4.06 20.15
N SER A 231 10.13 -3.12 21.08
CA SER A 231 9.67 -3.39 22.45
C SER A 231 8.19 -3.77 22.49
N GLU A 232 7.66 -4.12 23.68
CA GLU A 232 6.22 -4.28 23.91
C GLU A 232 5.43 -3.00 23.64
N THR A 233 6.05 -1.84 23.85
CA THR A 233 5.52 -0.51 23.49
C THR A 233 5.77 -0.14 22.03
N GLN A 234 6.42 -1.02 21.27
CA GLN A 234 6.77 -0.88 19.85
C GLN A 234 7.72 0.26 19.54
N ASP A 235 8.50 0.66 20.52
CA ASP A 235 9.66 1.49 20.30
C ASP A 235 10.76 0.62 19.68
N LEU A 236 11.53 1.19 18.74
CA LEU A 236 12.65 0.47 18.14
C LEU A 236 13.85 0.56 19.07
N VAL A 237 14.25 -0.59 19.62
CA VAL A 237 15.29 -0.73 20.62
C VAL A 237 16.54 -1.34 20.01
N ALA A 238 17.68 -0.65 20.17
CA ALA A 238 19.00 -1.14 19.83
C ALA A 238 19.78 -1.44 21.11
N THR A 239 20.28 -2.67 21.27
CA THR A 239 21.09 -3.08 22.42
C THR A 239 22.58 -3.06 22.09
N VAL A 240 23.39 -2.65 23.06
CA VAL A 240 24.84 -2.52 22.92
C VAL A 240 25.57 -3.39 23.94
N ALA A 241 26.65 -4.02 23.50
CA ALA A 241 27.50 -4.86 24.32
C ALA A 241 28.97 -4.50 24.16
#